data_AF-A0A3M9LMS4-F1
#
_entry.id   AF-A0A3M9LMS4-F1
#
_cell.length_a   1.000
_cell.length_b   1.000
_cell.length_c   1.000
_cell.angle_alpha   90.00
_cell.angle_beta   90.00
_cell.angle_gamma   90.00
#
_symmetry.space_group_name_H-M   'P 1'
#
loop_
_entity.id
_entity.type
_entity.pdbx_description
1 polymer ?
#
loop_
_entity_poly.entity_id
_entity_poly.type
_entity_poly.pdbx_seq_one_letter_code
_entity_poly.pdbx_strand_id
1 'polypeptide(L)'
;MKSFLKNENAVSITMGYILFSGIFISFFLIIQFGITDVIVEEPSEVVMEKNFADVGNKVGTLVTEIYLIAPENGKIETSYSIPDRIAGEYYMISAEPVRDDQVISITSATSDKEVNVTLAGISPIIGIYGTTTSNNQTHGIKYVSDE
;
A
#
# COMPACT_ATOMS: atom_id res chain seq x y z
N MET A 1 -7.32 -43.08 54.73
CA MET A 1 -7.24 -42.57 53.34
C MET A 1 -8.43 -41.70 52.90
N LYS A 2 -9.56 -41.64 53.64
CA LYS A 2 -10.77 -40.89 53.24
C LYS A 2 -10.81 -39.40 53.63
N SER A 3 -9.79 -38.87 54.32
CA SER A 3 -9.78 -37.50 54.83
C SER A 3 -9.31 -36.43 53.84
N PHE A 4 -8.62 -36.82 52.75
CA PHE A 4 -8.15 -35.87 51.74
C PHE A 4 -9.26 -35.42 50.77
N LEU A 5 -10.38 -36.15 50.71
CA LEU A 5 -11.52 -35.84 49.82
C LEU A 5 -12.59 -34.97 50.49
N LYS A 6 -12.44 -34.62 51.79
CA LYS A 6 -13.42 -33.86 52.59
C LYS A 6 -12.87 -32.49 52.99
N ASN A 7 -12.15 -31.82 52.09
CA ASN A 7 -11.70 -30.45 52.31
C ASN A 7 -12.17 -29.56 51.15
N GLU A 8 -13.37 -29.01 51.31
CA GLU A 8 -14.06 -28.18 50.31
C GLU A 8 -13.30 -26.86 50.03
N ASN A 9 -12.47 -26.40 50.96
CA ASN A 9 -11.64 -25.20 50.82
C ASN A 9 -10.60 -25.33 49.69
N ALA A 10 -10.06 -26.53 49.46
CA ALA A 10 -9.11 -26.80 48.37
C ALA A 10 -9.81 -26.86 47.00
N VAL A 11 -11.07 -27.30 46.97
CA VAL A 11 -11.89 -27.36 45.75
C VAL A 11 -12.26 -25.95 45.28
N SER A 12 -12.58 -25.04 46.19
CA SER A 12 -12.92 -23.65 45.86
C SER A 12 -11.75 -22.90 45.18
N ILE A 13 -10.53 -23.04 45.72
CA ILE A 13 -9.33 -22.41 45.14
C ILE A 13 -8.99 -23.01 43.78
N THR A 14 -9.04 -24.35 43.65
CA THR A 14 -8.75 -25.03 42.39
C THR A 14 -9.76 -24.69 41.30
N MET A 15 -11.04 -24.61 41.65
CA MET A 15 -12.11 -24.20 40.72
C MET A 15 -11.93 -22.75 40.27
N GLY A 16 -11.58 -21.84 41.18
CA GLY A 16 -11.27 -20.45 40.85
C GLY A 16 -10.09 -20.34 39.88
N TYR A 17 -9.05 -21.13 40.07
CA TYR A 17 -7.89 -21.17 39.17
C TYR A 17 -8.25 -21.67 37.76
N ILE A 18 -9.05 -22.74 37.67
CA ILE A 18 -9.50 -23.29 36.38
C ILE A 18 -10.33 -22.25 35.63
N LEU A 19 -11.30 -21.61 36.30
CA LEU A 19 -12.13 -20.57 35.70
C LEU A 19 -11.30 -19.37 35.24
N PHE A 20 -10.38 -18.91 36.09
CA PHE A 20 -9.48 -17.80 35.75
C PHE A 20 -8.60 -18.14 34.54
N SER A 21 -7.99 -19.32 34.52
CA SER A 21 -7.18 -19.76 33.37
C SER A 21 -8.00 -19.90 32.10
N GLY A 22 -9.24 -20.40 32.18
CA GLY A 22 -10.13 -20.57 31.02
C GLY A 22 -10.52 -19.24 30.40
N ILE A 23 -10.84 -18.24 31.25
CA ILE A 23 -11.11 -16.87 30.81
C ILE A 23 -9.85 -16.26 30.18
N PHE A 24 -8.69 -16.43 30.80
CA PHE A 24 -7.42 -15.89 30.29
C PHE A 24 -7.03 -16.47 28.93
N ILE A 25 -7.13 -17.79 28.77
CA ILE A 25 -6.85 -18.47 27.50
C ILE A 25 -7.85 -17.99 26.43
N SER A 26 -9.13 -17.83 26.78
CA SER A 26 -10.13 -17.33 25.85
C SER A 26 -9.82 -15.91 25.36
N PHE A 27 -9.47 -15.00 26.28
CA PHE A 27 -9.03 -13.65 25.92
C PHE A 27 -7.75 -13.67 25.09
N PHE A 28 -6.78 -14.51 25.46
CA PHE A 28 -5.54 -14.63 24.71
C PHE A 28 -5.80 -15.08 23.27
N LEU A 29 -6.69 -16.05 23.05
CA LEU A 29 -7.06 -16.49 21.71
C LEU A 29 -7.73 -15.37 20.90
N ILE A 30 -8.67 -14.63 21.50
CA ILE A 30 -9.33 -13.50 20.83
C ILE A 30 -8.31 -12.45 20.41
N ILE A 31 -7.39 -12.09 21.31
CA ILE A 31 -6.35 -11.10 21.04
C ILE A 31 -5.39 -11.63 19.96
N GLN A 32 -4.94 -12.88 20.07
CA GLN A 32 -3.99 -13.47 19.11
C GLN A 32 -4.55 -13.49 17.69
N PHE A 33 -5.85 -13.79 17.53
CA PHE A 33 -6.49 -13.79 16.20
C PHE A 33 -6.84 -12.38 15.72
N GLY A 34 -7.27 -11.46 16.59
CA GLY A 34 -7.67 -10.11 16.20
C GLY A 34 -6.53 -9.10 16.04
N ILE A 35 -5.34 -9.39 16.57
CA ILE A 35 -4.19 -8.46 16.50
C ILE A 35 -3.72 -8.24 15.07
N THR A 36 -3.64 -9.28 14.25
CA THR A 36 -3.06 -9.17 12.91
C THR A 36 -3.85 -8.19 12.05
N ASP A 37 -5.17 -8.37 12.00
CA ASP A 37 -6.07 -7.58 11.16
C ASP A 37 -6.10 -6.11 11.62
N VAL A 38 -6.22 -5.88 12.94
CA VAL A 38 -6.39 -4.53 13.51
C VAL A 38 -5.06 -3.76 13.62
N ILE A 39 -3.96 -4.44 13.92
CA ILE A 39 -2.68 -3.76 14.20
C ILE A 39 -1.80 -3.68 12.96
N VAL A 40 -1.90 -4.64 12.03
CA VAL A 40 -0.98 -4.73 10.89
C VAL A 40 -1.69 -4.39 9.60
N GLU A 41 -2.81 -5.03 9.29
CA GLU A 41 -3.44 -4.91 7.98
C GLU A 41 -4.11 -3.55 7.78
N GLU A 42 -4.97 -3.12 8.71
CA GLU A 42 -5.70 -1.85 8.58
C GLU A 42 -4.76 -0.61 8.48
N PRO A 43 -3.73 -0.45 9.33
CA PRO A 43 -2.80 0.67 9.17
C PRO A 43 -1.97 0.58 7.88
N SER A 44 -1.63 -0.64 7.45
CA SER A 44 -0.88 -0.87 6.21
C SER A 44 -1.68 -0.38 5.00
N GLU A 45 -2.97 -0.71 4.93
CA GLU A 45 -3.84 -0.28 3.83
C GLU A 45 -3.97 1.25 3.72
N VAL A 46 -4.20 1.93 4.85
CA VAL A 46 -4.30 3.40 4.89
C VAL A 46 -2.98 4.06 4.47
N VAL A 47 -1.86 3.50 4.92
CA VAL A 47 -0.52 3.99 4.56
C VAL A 47 -0.25 3.75 3.07
N MET A 48 -0.66 2.61 2.50
CA MET A 48 -0.52 2.34 1.07
C MET A 48 -1.32 3.33 0.24
N GLU A 49 -2.62 3.49 0.54
CA GLU A 49 -3.50 4.37 -0.23
C GLU A 49 -2.95 5.81 -0.28
N LYS A 50 -2.56 6.34 0.88
CA LYS A 50 -2.03 7.70 0.98
C LYS A 50 -0.69 7.86 0.26
N ASN A 51 0.27 6.96 0.49
CA ASN A 51 1.59 7.09 -0.13
C ASN A 51 1.55 6.79 -1.64
N PHE A 52 0.67 5.89 -2.10
CA PHE A 52 0.45 5.66 -3.53
C PHE A 52 -0.13 6.91 -4.18
N ALA A 53 -1.09 7.58 -3.54
CA ALA A 53 -1.61 8.86 -4.01
C ALA A 53 -0.52 9.94 -4.05
N ASP A 54 0.34 10.05 -3.03
CA ASP A 54 1.45 11.00 -3.01
C ASP A 54 2.46 10.74 -4.14
N VAL A 55 2.81 9.46 -4.39
CA VAL A 55 3.67 9.08 -5.53
C VAL A 55 3.00 9.40 -6.86
N GLY A 56 1.73 9.06 -7.03
CA GLY A 56 0.98 9.37 -8.25
C GLY A 56 0.88 10.86 -8.53
N ASN A 57 0.63 11.68 -7.51
CA ASN A 57 0.61 13.14 -7.61
C ASN A 57 1.98 13.71 -7.99
N LYS A 58 3.07 13.15 -7.44
CA LYS A 58 4.44 13.55 -7.80
C LYS A 58 4.75 13.23 -9.27
N VAL A 59 4.39 12.03 -9.72
CA VAL A 59 4.55 11.64 -11.14
C VAL A 59 3.65 12.49 -12.04
N GLY A 60 2.43 12.79 -11.62
CA GLY A 60 1.49 13.66 -12.37
C GLY A 60 2.00 15.07 -12.54
N THR A 61 2.61 15.63 -11.49
CA THR A 61 3.27 16.94 -11.58
C THR A 61 4.38 16.91 -12.63
N LEU A 62 5.22 15.87 -12.61
CA LEU A 62 6.31 15.71 -13.57
C LEU A 62 5.82 15.52 -15.01
N VAL A 63 4.74 14.76 -15.22
CA VAL A 63 4.08 14.64 -16.52
C VAL A 63 3.52 15.99 -16.99
N THR A 64 2.89 16.75 -16.09
CA THR A 64 2.40 18.10 -16.41
C THR A 64 3.54 19.04 -16.79
N GLU A 65 4.66 18.98 -16.07
CA GLU A 65 5.86 19.75 -16.38
C GLU A 65 6.41 19.39 -17.77
N ILE A 66 6.43 18.10 -18.13
CA ILE A 66 6.80 17.66 -19.48
C ILE A 66 5.88 18.28 -20.52
N TYR A 67 4.56 18.32 -20.32
CA TYR A 67 3.64 18.96 -21.25
C TYR A 67 3.87 20.46 -21.44
N LEU A 68 4.37 21.15 -20.41
CA LEU A 68 4.68 22.58 -20.50
C LEU A 68 5.96 22.87 -21.28
N ILE A 69 6.92 21.94 -21.29
CA ILE A 69 8.26 22.15 -21.88
C ILE A 69 8.55 21.25 -23.08
N ALA A 70 7.62 20.35 -23.45
CA ALA A 70 7.77 19.43 -24.56
C ALA A 70 8.03 20.19 -25.88
N PRO A 71 9.18 19.98 -26.53
CA PRO A 71 9.43 20.55 -27.84
C PRO A 71 8.56 19.85 -28.90
N GLU A 72 8.22 20.55 -29.98
CA GLU A 72 7.49 19.96 -31.12
C GLU A 72 8.23 18.74 -31.70
N ASN A 73 9.56 18.76 -31.68
CA ASN A 73 10.44 17.65 -32.05
C ASN A 73 11.59 17.56 -31.05
N GLY A 74 11.73 16.43 -30.36
CA GLY A 74 12.83 16.21 -29.43
C GLY A 74 12.60 15.12 -28.40
N LYS A 75 13.57 14.95 -27.50
CA LYS A 75 13.52 13.99 -26.39
C LYS A 75 13.68 14.72 -25.08
N ILE A 76 12.73 14.52 -24.17
CA ILE A 76 12.88 14.88 -22.75
C ILE A 76 13.19 13.60 -21.98
N GLU A 77 14.24 13.66 -21.17
CA GLU A 77 14.61 12.60 -20.25
C GLU A 77 14.69 13.22 -18.85
N THR A 78 13.90 12.68 -17.93
CA THR A 78 13.86 13.12 -16.54
C THR A 78 13.98 11.93 -15.62
N SER A 79 14.74 12.12 -14.55
CA SER A 79 14.95 11.13 -13.49
C SER A 79 14.27 11.60 -12.23
N TYR A 80 13.49 10.73 -11.59
CA TYR A 80 12.86 11.03 -10.32
C TYR A 80 13.10 9.90 -9.32
N SER A 81 13.28 10.26 -8.05
CA SER A 81 13.41 9.30 -6.96
C SER A 81 12.05 9.10 -6.28
N ILE A 82 11.65 7.84 -6.18
CA ILE A 82 10.50 7.34 -5.43
C ILE A 82 11.01 6.33 -4.39
N PRO A 83 10.27 6.09 -3.30
CA PRO A 83 10.66 5.08 -2.34
C PRO A 83 10.63 3.68 -2.96
N ASP A 84 11.60 2.83 -2.61
CA ASP A 84 11.64 1.46 -3.12
C ASP A 84 10.42 0.64 -2.65
N ARG A 85 9.90 0.94 -1.46
CA ARG A 85 8.80 0.22 -0.82
C ARG A 85 7.83 1.15 -0.10
N ILE A 86 6.55 0.79 -0.13
CA ILE A 86 5.48 1.43 0.64
C ILE A 86 4.76 0.34 1.40
N ALA A 87 4.57 0.54 2.72
CA ALA A 87 4.00 -0.46 3.62
C ALA A 87 4.67 -1.86 3.55
N GLY A 88 5.96 -1.89 3.18
CA GLY A 88 6.75 -3.13 3.04
C GLY A 88 6.69 -3.78 1.66
N GLU A 89 5.82 -3.29 0.77
CA GLU A 89 5.58 -3.85 -0.55
C GLU A 89 6.28 -3.04 -1.66
N TYR A 90 6.70 -3.74 -2.71
CA TYR A 90 7.09 -3.12 -3.97
C TYR A 90 5.84 -2.76 -4.77
N TYR A 91 5.97 -1.81 -5.69
CA TYR A 91 4.85 -1.36 -6.50
C TYR A 91 5.29 -1.01 -7.93
N MET A 92 4.34 -1.00 -8.84
CA MET A 92 4.49 -0.64 -10.24
C MET A 92 3.75 0.67 -10.48
N ILE A 93 4.36 1.55 -11.27
CA ILE A 93 3.74 2.77 -11.77
C ILE A 93 3.53 2.60 -13.27
N SER A 94 2.30 2.76 -13.73
CA SER A 94 1.95 2.87 -15.15
C SER A 94 1.44 4.26 -15.45
N ALA A 95 1.88 4.84 -16.56
CA ALA A 95 1.34 6.07 -17.11
C ALA A 95 0.72 5.74 -18.47
N GLU A 96 -0.60 5.95 -18.57
CA GLU A 96 -1.38 5.68 -19.77
C GLU A 96 -2.35 6.83 -20.08
N PRO A 97 -2.42 7.31 -21.34
CA PRO A 97 -3.42 8.27 -21.76
C PRO A 97 -4.78 7.59 -21.89
N VAL A 98 -5.82 8.19 -21.30
CA VAL A 98 -7.19 7.69 -21.31
C VAL A 98 -8.11 8.75 -21.90
N ARG A 99 -8.47 8.58 -23.18
CA ARG A 99 -9.34 9.50 -23.96
C ARG A 99 -8.84 10.94 -23.90
N ASP A 100 -9.42 11.76 -23.02
CA ASP A 100 -9.17 13.20 -22.85
C ASP A 100 -8.40 13.51 -21.56
N ASP A 101 -7.84 12.50 -20.88
CA ASP A 101 -7.05 12.65 -19.67
C ASP A 101 -5.83 11.74 -19.71
N GLN A 102 -4.94 11.90 -18.76
CA GLN A 102 -3.81 11.00 -18.52
C GLN A 102 -3.96 10.41 -17.12
N VAL A 103 -3.82 9.10 -17.02
CA VAL A 103 -3.94 8.36 -15.76
C VAL A 103 -2.58 7.80 -15.37
N ILE A 104 -2.26 7.95 -14.09
CA ILE A 104 -1.11 7.36 -13.46
C ILE A 104 -1.62 6.35 -12.44
N SER A 105 -1.38 5.09 -12.74
CA SER A 105 -1.79 3.94 -11.93
C SER A 105 -0.62 3.46 -11.10
N ILE A 106 -0.84 3.30 -9.80
CA ILE A 106 0.13 2.76 -8.86
C ILE A 106 -0.47 1.47 -8.31
N THR A 107 0.13 0.35 -8.68
CA THR A 107 -0.35 -0.99 -8.32
C THR A 107 0.67 -1.67 -7.42
N SER A 108 0.24 -2.25 -6.31
CA SER A 108 1.14 -3.07 -5.50
C SER A 108 1.56 -4.34 -6.27
N ALA A 109 2.78 -4.83 -6.01
CA ALA A 109 3.29 -6.06 -6.58
C ALA A 109 2.76 -7.32 -5.87
N THR A 110 2.25 -7.19 -4.65
CA THR A 110 1.83 -8.31 -3.81
C THR A 110 0.39 -8.21 -3.34
N SER A 111 -0.13 -7.01 -3.13
CA SER A 111 -1.54 -6.79 -2.83
C SER A 111 -2.30 -6.35 -4.10
N ASP A 112 -3.57 -6.71 -4.22
CA ASP A 112 -4.45 -6.27 -5.32
C ASP A 112 -4.91 -4.80 -5.13
N LYS A 113 -4.04 -3.95 -4.55
CA LYS A 113 -4.31 -2.54 -4.28
C LYS A 113 -3.78 -1.69 -5.43
N GLU A 114 -4.66 -0.83 -5.92
CA GLU A 114 -4.37 0.09 -7.01
C GLU A 114 -4.89 1.48 -6.65
N VAL A 115 -4.08 2.50 -6.88
CA VAL A 115 -4.48 3.90 -6.79
C VAL A 115 -4.26 4.57 -8.14
N ASN A 116 -5.31 5.22 -8.62
CA ASN A 116 -5.32 5.94 -9.88
C ASN A 116 -5.36 7.45 -9.62
N VAL A 117 -4.36 8.15 -10.13
CA VAL A 117 -4.28 9.61 -10.12
C VAL A 117 -4.48 10.10 -11.54
N THR A 118 -5.46 10.96 -11.76
CA THR A 118 -5.70 11.57 -13.07
C THR A 118 -5.15 13.00 -13.10
N LEU A 119 -4.85 13.49 -14.30
CA LEU A 119 -4.36 14.84 -14.53
C LEU A 119 -5.51 15.86 -14.72
N ALA A 120 -6.70 15.53 -14.20
CA ALA A 120 -7.86 16.42 -14.10
C ALA A 120 -8.28 17.05 -15.45
N GLY A 121 -8.18 16.31 -16.54
CA GLY A 121 -8.58 16.79 -17.87
C GLY A 121 -7.55 17.71 -18.52
N ILE A 122 -6.30 17.72 -18.05
CA ILE A 122 -5.18 18.10 -18.89
C ILE A 122 -5.10 17.05 -19.99
N SER A 123 -5.83 17.31 -21.08
CA SER A 123 -5.85 16.44 -22.23
C SER A 123 -4.43 16.28 -22.76
N PRO A 124 -3.94 15.04 -22.91
CA PRO A 124 -2.65 14.82 -23.53
C PRO A 124 -2.74 15.30 -24.97
N ILE A 125 -2.19 16.50 -25.24
CA ILE A 125 -1.82 16.88 -26.62
C ILE A 125 -0.85 15.81 -27.16
N ILE A 126 -0.10 15.16 -26.25
CA ILE A 126 0.82 14.07 -26.54
C ILE A 126 0.69 12.99 -25.44
N GLY A 127 0.40 11.75 -25.83
CA GLY A 127 0.24 10.63 -24.88
C GLY A 127 1.58 10.24 -24.28
N ILE A 128 1.68 10.20 -22.95
CA ILE A 128 2.86 9.67 -22.26
C ILE A 128 2.59 8.22 -21.90
N TYR A 129 3.47 7.34 -22.40
CA TYR A 129 3.45 5.92 -22.12
C TYR A 129 4.69 5.55 -21.32
N GLY A 130 4.50 4.76 -20.27
CA GLY A 130 5.62 4.19 -19.55
C GLY A 130 5.20 3.41 -18.33
N THR A 131 5.91 2.31 -18.10
CA THR A 131 5.81 1.54 -16.87
C THR A 131 7.15 1.51 -16.18
N THR A 132 7.16 1.65 -14.86
CA THR A 132 8.34 1.48 -14.03
C THR A 132 7.99 0.76 -12.74
N THR A 133 8.94 0.04 -12.17
CA THR A 133 8.79 -0.68 -10.91
C THR A 133 9.64 -0.03 -9.83
N SER A 134 9.14 0.02 -8.60
CA SER A 134 9.83 0.65 -7.46
C SER A 134 11.14 -0.03 -7.08
N ASN A 135 11.35 -1.28 -7.49
CA ASN A 135 12.60 -2.02 -7.26
C ASN A 135 13.76 -1.62 -8.19
N ASN A 136 13.51 -0.73 -9.17
CA ASN A 136 14.55 -0.26 -10.08
C ASN A 136 15.28 0.95 -9.48
N GLN A 137 16.61 1.01 -9.61
CA GLN A 137 17.41 2.13 -9.06
C GLN A 137 17.24 3.43 -9.86
N THR A 138 16.69 3.34 -11.07
CA THR A 138 16.47 4.49 -11.95
C THR A 138 15.03 4.43 -12.47
N HIS A 139 14.25 5.43 -12.09
CA HIS A 139 12.91 5.64 -12.64
C HIS A 139 12.99 6.74 -13.69
N GLY A 140 12.58 6.40 -14.91
CA GLY A 140 12.58 7.31 -16.05
C GLY A 140 11.25 7.22 -16.76
N ILE A 141 10.69 8.38 -17.09
CA ILE A 141 9.58 8.48 -18.03
C ILE A 141 10.17 8.93 -19.36
N LYS A 142 9.87 8.18 -20.41
CA LYS A 142 10.38 8.44 -21.74
C LYS A 142 9.29 9.05 -22.59
N TYR A 143 9.56 10.25 -23.09
CA TYR A 143 8.81 10.86 -24.18
C TYR A 143 9.45 10.50 -25.52
N VAL A 144 8.63 10.14 -26.51
CA VAL A 144 9.02 10.02 -27.93
C VAL A 144 7.93 10.71 -28.75
N SER A 145 8.30 11.76 -29.48
CA SER A 145 7.44 12.31 -30.53
C SER A 145 7.50 11.37 -31.74
N ASP A 146 6.35 10.84 -32.16
CA ASP A 146 6.26 10.13 -33.45
C ASP A 146 6.28 11.18 -34.56
N GLU A 147 7.31 11.13 -35.42
CA GLU A 147 7.18 11.53 -36.83
C GLU A 147 6.65 10.34 -37.64
#